data_AF-A0A7W0T3N6-F1
#
_entry.id   AF-A0A7W0T3N6-F1
#
_cell.length_a   1.000
_cell.length_b   1.000
_cell.length_c   1.000
_cell.angle_alpha   90.00
_cell.angle_beta   90.00
_cell.angle_gamma   90.00
#
_symmetry.space_group_name_H-M   'P 1'
#
loop_
_entity.id
_entity.type
_entity.pdbx_description
1 polymer ?
#
loop_
_entity_poly.entity_id
_entity_poly.type
_entity_poly.pdbx_seq_one_letter_code
_entity_poly.pdbx_strand_id
1 'polypeptide(L)'
;MKTPLVRLHLDDAPAEIWLKLESLQPIGSFKLRGAANAILSAPRAELAEGVVTTSTGNMAQGVAFMARALGIPATIVVPDNASQAKLAAVERLGGRVV
;
A
#
# COMPACT_ATOMS: atom_id res chain seq x y z
N MET A 1 -4.32 9.10 -8.07
CA MET A 1 -3.56 8.85 -9.32
C MET A 1 -4.24 7.75 -10.13
N LYS A 2 -4.35 7.92 -11.46
CA LYS A 2 -4.74 6.85 -12.39
C LYS A 2 -3.48 6.30 -13.05
N THR A 3 -3.21 5.02 -12.87
CA THR A 3 -2.10 4.30 -13.52
C THR A 3 -2.45 4.02 -14.98
N PRO A 4 -1.47 3.89 -15.88
CA PRO A 4 -1.73 3.65 -17.29
C PRO A 4 -2.18 2.21 -17.56
N LEU A 5 -2.91 2.02 -18.66
CA LEU A 5 -3.09 0.74 -19.32
C LEU A 5 -2.19 0.78 -20.56
N VAL A 6 -1.20 -0.10 -20.62
CA VAL A 6 -0.15 -0.08 -21.65
C VAL A 6 -0.24 -1.37 -22.46
N ARG A 7 -0.26 -1.24 -23.79
CA ARG A 7 -0.19 -2.41 -24.68
C ARG A 7 1.20 -3.03 -24.57
N LEU A 8 1.26 -4.34 -24.35
CA LEU A 8 2.50 -5.08 -24.43
C LEU A 8 2.74 -5.49 -25.89
N HIS A 9 3.83 -4.99 -26.48
CA HIS A 9 4.22 -5.30 -27.84
C HIS A 9 5.11 -6.54 -27.84
N LEU A 10 4.56 -7.67 -28.26
CA LEU A 10 5.26 -8.93 -28.48
C LEU A 10 4.88 -9.43 -29.87
N ASP A 11 5.88 -9.70 -30.71
CA ASP A 11 5.67 -10.01 -32.13
C ASP A 11 4.85 -11.29 -32.33
N ASP A 12 5.04 -12.30 -31.48
CA ASP A 12 4.37 -13.60 -31.57
C ASP A 12 3.27 -13.78 -30.50
N ALA A 13 2.71 -12.70 -29.96
CA ALA A 13 1.65 -12.84 -28.96
C ALA A 13 0.36 -13.43 -29.59
N PRO A 14 -0.29 -14.41 -28.93
CA PRO A 14 -1.50 -15.04 -29.45
C PRO A 14 -2.74 -14.12 -29.41
N ALA A 15 -2.62 -12.94 -28.79
CA ALA A 15 -3.68 -11.94 -28.65
C ALA A 15 -3.09 -10.56 -28.29
N GLU A 16 -3.91 -9.52 -28.31
CA GLU A 16 -3.53 -8.23 -27.74
C GLU A 16 -3.45 -8.31 -26.21
N ILE A 17 -2.26 -8.12 -25.66
CA ILE A 17 -2.02 -8.12 -24.21
C ILE A 17 -1.92 -6.68 -23.72
N TRP A 18 -2.67 -6.37 -22.67
CA TRP A 18 -2.67 -5.06 -22.02
C TRP A 18 -2.28 -5.17 -20.56
N LEU A 19 -1.38 -4.30 -20.12
CA LEU A 19 -0.83 -4.27 -18.76
C LEU A 19 -1.40 -3.09 -17.99
N LYS A 20 -2.07 -3.35 -16.87
CA LYS A 20 -2.48 -2.32 -15.92
C LYS A 20 -1.36 -2.10 -14.90
N LEU A 21 -0.59 -1.02 -15.06
CA LEU A 21 0.66 -0.81 -14.31
C LEU A 21 0.43 -0.25 -12.90
N GLU A 22 -0.16 -1.05 -12.01
CA GLU A 22 -0.34 -0.69 -10.60
C GLU A 22 0.97 -0.62 -9.80
N SER A 23 2.07 -1.11 -10.36
CA SER A 23 3.42 -0.89 -9.83
C SER A 23 3.85 0.58 -9.83
N LEU A 24 3.15 1.45 -10.57
CA LEU A 24 3.43 2.89 -10.60
C LEU A 24 2.68 3.68 -9.51
N GLN A 25 1.91 3.02 -8.66
CA GLN A 25 1.37 3.68 -7.46
C GLN A 25 2.51 4.12 -6.54
N PRO A 26 2.30 5.13 -5.67
CA PRO A 26 3.34 5.64 -4.76
C PRO A 26 4.03 4.60 -3.88
N ILE A 27 3.36 3.49 -3.58
CA ILE A 27 3.91 2.37 -2.79
C ILE A 27 4.33 1.17 -3.64
N GLY A 28 4.38 1.32 -4.97
CA GLY A 28 4.73 0.23 -5.88
C GLY A 28 3.66 -0.84 -6.07
N SER A 29 2.41 -0.62 -5.63
CA SER A 29 1.34 -1.62 -5.79
C SER A 29 -0.08 -1.06 -5.65
N PHE A 30 -1.06 -1.85 -6.10
CA PHE A 30 -2.49 -1.51 -6.04
C PHE A 30 -3.06 -1.45 -4.62
N LYS A 31 -2.37 -2.00 -3.60
CA LYS A 31 -2.90 -2.11 -2.22
C LYS A 31 -3.18 -0.75 -1.58
N LEU A 32 -2.53 0.32 -2.05
CA LEU A 32 -2.84 1.69 -1.65
C LEU A 32 -4.31 2.04 -1.88
N ARG A 33 -4.92 1.54 -2.95
CA ARG A 33 -6.33 1.84 -3.26
C ARG A 33 -7.26 1.28 -2.19
N GLY A 34 -7.04 0.04 -1.78
CA GLY A 34 -7.82 -0.60 -0.73
C GLY A 34 -7.60 0.06 0.63
N ALA A 35 -6.34 0.35 0.98
CA ALA A 35 -6.00 1.06 2.21
C ALA A 35 -6.67 2.44 2.27
N ALA A 36 -6.56 3.22 1.19
CA ALA A 36 -7.17 4.54 1.10
C ALA A 36 -8.70 4.45 1.20
N ASN A 37 -9.33 3.51 0.50
CA ASN A 37 -10.79 3.36 0.59
C ASN A 37 -11.25 3.02 2.01
N ALA A 38 -10.60 2.07 2.68
CA ALA A 38 -10.96 1.69 4.04
C ALA A 38 -10.78 2.85 5.03
N ILE A 39 -9.63 3.54 4.97
CA ILE A 39 -9.30 4.63 5.89
C ILE A 39 -10.21 5.84 5.64
N LEU A 40 -10.42 6.24 4.39
CA LEU A 40 -11.23 7.43 4.08
C LEU A 40 -12.74 7.21 4.32
N SER A 41 -13.19 5.96 4.35
CA SER A 41 -14.57 5.61 4.68
C SER A 41 -14.81 5.45 6.18
N ALA A 42 -13.76 5.41 7.01
CA ALA A 42 -13.91 5.28 8.46
C ALA A 42 -14.35 6.60 9.11
N PRO A 43 -15.11 6.56 10.22
CA PRO A 43 -15.48 7.76 10.97
C PRO A 43 -14.23 8.51 11.46
N ARG A 44 -14.22 9.84 11.32
CA ARG A 44 -13.08 10.68 11.74
C ARG A 44 -12.73 10.52 13.22
N ALA A 45 -13.72 10.28 14.07
CA ALA A 45 -13.51 10.05 15.50
C ALA A 45 -12.69 8.78 15.77
N GLU A 46 -12.89 7.72 14.98
CA GLU A 46 -12.13 6.48 15.11
C GLU A 46 -10.70 6.64 14.55
N LEU A 47 -10.54 7.37 13.46
CA LEU A 47 -9.23 7.63 12.86
C LEU A 47 -8.29 8.44 13.76
N ALA A 48 -8.83 9.24 14.69
CA ALA A 48 -8.04 10.00 15.66
C ALA A 48 -7.22 9.08 16.59
N GLU A 49 -7.73 7.87 16.86
CA GLU A 49 -7.04 6.84 17.63
C GLU A 49 -5.97 6.10 16.81
N GLY A 50 -5.86 6.41 15.52
CA GLY A 50 -4.95 5.78 14.58
C GLY A 50 -5.52 4.53 13.92
N VAL A 51 -4.65 3.84 13.18
CA VAL A 51 -5.01 2.63 12.42
C VAL A 51 -4.06 1.48 12.70
N VAL A 52 -4.58 0.26 12.67
CA VAL A 52 -3.80 -0.96 12.88
C VAL A 52 -3.99 -1.91 11.71
N THR A 53 -2.91 -2.55 11.26
CA THR A 53 -3.01 -3.67 10.31
C THR A 53 -1.95 -4.74 10.58
N THR A 54 -2.26 -5.97 10.23
CA THR A 54 -1.35 -7.12 10.27
C THR A 54 -0.84 -7.42 8.85
N SER A 55 0.36 -6.95 8.52
CA SER A 55 0.96 -7.19 7.21
C SER A 55 2.46 -6.88 7.22
N THR A 56 3.25 -7.67 6.50
CA THR A 56 4.69 -7.41 6.32
C THR A 56 5.02 -6.76 4.96
N GLY A 57 4.03 -6.28 4.20
CA GLY A 57 4.25 -5.93 2.79
C GLY A 57 3.40 -4.76 2.27
N ASN A 58 2.91 -4.90 1.04
CA ASN A 58 2.23 -3.84 0.30
C ASN A 58 1.02 -3.23 1.02
N MET A 59 0.27 -4.01 1.81
CA MET A 59 -0.84 -3.45 2.59
C MET A 59 -0.32 -2.59 3.76
N ALA A 60 0.69 -3.06 4.49
CA ALA A 60 1.33 -2.26 5.54
C ALA A 60 1.86 -0.93 4.99
N GLN A 61 2.52 -0.95 3.83
CA GLN A 61 2.97 0.26 3.15
C GLN A 61 1.80 1.17 2.76
N GLY A 62 0.69 0.61 2.25
CA GLY A 62 -0.51 1.38 1.91
C GLY A 62 -1.16 2.05 3.13
N VAL A 63 -1.28 1.35 4.24
CA VAL A 63 -1.81 1.88 5.50
C VAL A 63 -0.88 2.95 6.05
N ALA A 64 0.42 2.69 6.15
CA ALA A 64 1.41 3.65 6.61
C ALA A 64 1.42 4.92 5.76
N PHE A 65 1.41 4.78 4.43
CA PHE A 65 1.37 5.90 3.49
C PHE A 65 0.13 6.78 3.71
N MET A 66 -1.05 6.18 3.86
CA MET A 66 -2.30 6.92 4.06
C MET A 66 -2.38 7.56 5.44
N ALA A 67 -1.98 6.84 6.49
CA ALA A 67 -1.95 7.38 7.85
C ALA A 67 -1.03 8.60 7.95
N ARG A 68 0.16 8.52 7.34
CA ARG A 68 1.08 9.68 7.24
C ARG A 68 0.45 10.85 6.49
N ALA A 69 -0.26 10.59 5.38
CA ALA A 69 -0.92 11.64 4.61
C ALA A 69 -2.05 12.34 5.39
N LEU A 70 -2.69 11.64 6.33
CA LEU A 70 -3.76 12.18 7.19
C LEU A 70 -3.24 12.69 8.55
N GLY A 71 -1.95 12.51 8.86
CA GLY A 71 -1.38 12.90 10.14
C GLY A 71 -1.84 12.06 11.32
N ILE A 72 -2.23 10.80 11.09
CA ILE A 72 -2.69 9.88 12.15
C ILE A 72 -1.68 8.75 12.40
N PRO A 73 -1.64 8.15 13.61
CA PRO A 73 -0.76 7.02 13.89
C PRO A 73 -1.11 5.77 13.05
N ALA A 74 -0.09 5.00 12.64
CA ALA A 74 -0.27 3.67 12.07
C ALA A 74 0.60 2.63 12.79
N THR A 75 -0.03 1.59 13.31
CA THR A 75 0.64 0.43 13.91
C THR A 75 0.56 -0.76 12.97
N ILE A 76 1.71 -1.37 12.69
CA ILE A 76 1.85 -2.47 11.74
C ILE A 76 2.36 -3.67 12.49
N VAL A 77 1.49 -4.65 12.71
CA VAL A 77 1.81 -5.86 13.46
C VAL A 77 2.41 -6.90 12.51
N VAL A 78 3.59 -7.41 12.85
CA VAL A 78 4.36 -8.36 12.03
C VAL A 78 4.84 -9.56 12.86
N PRO A 79 5.11 -10.73 12.23
CA PRO A 79 5.78 -11.82 12.92
C PRO A 79 7.28 -11.51 13.13
N ASP A 80 7.87 -12.08 14.19
CA ASP A 80 9.28 -11.87 14.58
C ASP A 80 10.29 -12.19 13.48
N ASN A 81 9.94 -13.10 12.58
CA ASN A 81 10.79 -13.52 11.45
C ASN A 81 10.61 -12.67 10.19
N ALA A 82 9.91 -11.53 10.28
CA ALA A 82 9.70 -10.66 9.14
C ALA A 82 11.03 -10.10 8.59
N SER A 83 11.13 -10.05 7.26
CA SER A 83 12.32 -9.52 6.58
C SER A 83 12.54 -8.04 6.93
N GLN A 84 13.72 -7.73 7.47
CA GLN A 84 14.10 -6.37 7.86
C GLN A 84 13.97 -5.35 6.71
N ALA A 85 14.27 -5.76 5.48
CA ALA A 85 14.09 -4.90 4.31
C ALA A 85 12.63 -4.46 4.10
N LYS A 86 11.68 -5.35 4.40
CA LYS A 86 10.24 -5.05 4.31
C LYS A 86 9.79 -4.16 5.46
N LEU A 87 10.28 -4.40 6.68
CA LEU A 87 9.97 -3.56 7.84
C LEU A 87 10.49 -2.13 7.63
N ALA A 88 11.73 -1.98 7.20
CA ALA A 88 12.32 -0.68 6.88
C ALA A 88 11.53 0.08 5.80
N ALA A 89 10.92 -0.62 4.83
CA ALA A 89 10.07 0.02 3.82
C ALA A 89 8.78 0.61 4.40
N VAL A 90 8.19 -0.07 5.39
CA VAL A 90 7.01 0.40 6.12
C VAL A 90 7.35 1.59 7.02
N GLU A 91 8.47 1.52 7.74
CA GLU A 91 8.92 2.58 8.64
C GLU A 91 9.26 3.87 7.88
N ARG A 92 9.88 3.78 6.70
CA ARG A 92 10.11 4.95 5.82
C ARG A 92 8.80 5.64 5.38
N LEU A 93 7.68 4.93 5.43
CA LEU A 93 6.36 5.47 5.12
C LEU A 93 5.63 5.99 6.36
N GLY A 94 6.24 5.91 7.55
CA GLY A 94 5.70 6.43 8.81
C GLY A 94 4.91 5.41 9.63
N GLY A 95 4.94 4.13 9.26
CA GLY A 95 4.32 3.07 10.07
C GLY A 95 5.22 2.67 11.24
N ARG A 96 4.63 2.50 12.43
CA ARG A 96 5.29 1.90 13.59
C ARG A 96 5.14 0.38 13.52
N VAL A 97 6.24 -0.33 13.33
CA VAL A 97 6.24 -1.79 13.33
C VAL A 97 6.23 -2.30 14.78
N VAL A 98 5.40 -3.31 15.05
CA VAL A 98 5.29 -4.01 16.34
C VAL A 98 5.33 -5.51 16.10
#